data_AF-A0A522E6E3-F1
#
_entry.id   AF-A0A522E6E3-F1
#
_cell.length_a   1.000
_cell.length_b   1.000
_cell.length_c   1.000
_cell.angle_alpha   90.00
_cell.angle_beta   90.00
_cell.angle_gamma   90.00
#
_symmetry.space_group_name_H-M   'P 1'
#
loop_
_entity.id
_entity.type
_entity.pdbx_description
1 polymer ?
#
loop_
_entity_poly.entity_id
_entity_poly.type
_entity_poly.pdbx_seq_one_letter_code
_entity_poly.pdbx_strand_id
1 'polypeptide(L)'
;MWRFESSHKRAESHYLDHVIARIEVDPHLFRHAESLLDAVGHQEPLIAQSYKTPQDIRYHAEGPFMRDHLRSMLMFLFALSEEKVHLIDIEEFRRMKGYEGEIQELEDIIKENILFFQVFIFGHDVAKWLSVTFSSKSGSRGSQLRFNTPREHQFDEAAHERVKKLAEYLDLYEHFAHQEFQGTDRETQAQFFLQYGIQVHYPHHARKISAPVFSALLTRLCHAHRLPDRDRAMLEDLIAHHMEFGSDFRVVNPTRIRRYTHMAFKRGYDADDFIDLVQACLLLDHCVGSLRLRAHGYWHESTSLVNFFQSEHDFAPRRRVEKEAEREAREKNERNQVLRDVGLDGVAMMDVLGMESGPEFGLALRRIHAGLLGQAKMPSFGRKIDAEIERRAGAFYKKMFVKGE
;
A
#
# COMPACT_ATOMS: atom_id res chain seq x y z
N MET A 1 -19.22 1.16 10.48
CA MET A 1 -18.04 1.17 9.58
C MET A 1 -18.58 0.93 8.19
N TRP A 2 -18.65 1.97 7.37
CA TRP A 2 -19.24 1.88 6.03
C TRP A 2 -18.11 1.45 5.09
N ARG A 3 -18.12 0.18 4.66
CA ARG A 3 -17.12 -0.33 3.72
C ARG A 3 -17.48 0.15 2.31
N PHE A 4 -16.50 0.71 1.61
CA PHE A 4 -16.61 0.96 0.18
C PHE A 4 -16.48 -0.41 -0.50
N GLU A 5 -17.54 -0.87 -1.14
CA GLU A 5 -17.49 -2.07 -1.98
C GLU A 5 -16.78 -1.68 -3.28
N SER A 6 -15.66 -2.35 -3.58
CA SER A 6 -15.01 -2.26 -4.89
C SER A 6 -15.99 -2.78 -5.95
N SER A 7 -16.35 -1.93 -6.90
CA SER A 7 -17.29 -2.27 -7.99
C SER A 7 -16.60 -2.96 -9.18
N HIS A 8 -15.37 -3.43 -8.98
CA HIS A 8 -14.45 -3.80 -10.03
C HIS A 8 -14.90 -4.97 -10.90
N LYS A 9 -15.04 -4.71 -12.20
CA LYS A 9 -15.25 -5.75 -13.21
C LYS A 9 -13.88 -6.25 -13.67
N ARG A 10 -13.50 -7.47 -13.24
CA ARG A 10 -12.21 -8.13 -13.54
C ARG A 10 -11.67 -7.78 -14.94
N ALA A 11 -10.58 -7.01 -14.98
CA ALA A 11 -9.93 -6.59 -16.22
C ALA A 11 -8.92 -7.63 -16.73
N GLU A 12 -8.33 -7.36 -17.89
CA GLU A 12 -7.10 -8.02 -18.34
C GLU A 12 -5.97 -7.66 -17.37
N SER A 13 -5.11 -8.64 -17.06
CA SER A 13 -4.01 -8.40 -16.11
C SER A 13 -2.79 -7.84 -16.81
N HIS A 14 -2.03 -7.05 -16.06
CA HIS A 14 -0.78 -6.46 -16.51
C HIS A 14 0.31 -6.69 -15.46
N TYR A 15 1.56 -6.88 -15.90
CA TYR A 15 2.70 -6.95 -14.99
C TYR A 15 2.85 -5.65 -14.19
N LEU A 16 3.36 -5.77 -12.96
CA LEU A 16 3.49 -4.67 -12.02
C LEU A 16 4.17 -3.45 -12.64
N ASP A 17 5.30 -3.64 -13.32
CA ASP A 17 6.04 -2.55 -13.97
C ASP A 17 5.18 -1.76 -14.98
N HIS A 18 4.30 -2.44 -15.73
CA HIS A 18 3.39 -1.78 -16.67
C HIS A 18 2.27 -1.02 -15.92
N VAL A 19 1.81 -1.54 -14.79
CA VAL A 19 0.82 -0.87 -13.96
C VAL A 19 1.43 0.41 -13.36
N ILE A 20 2.62 0.33 -12.78
CA ILE A 20 3.35 1.49 -12.23
C ILE A 20 3.62 2.53 -13.30
N ALA A 21 4.09 2.12 -14.49
CA ALA A 21 4.34 3.06 -15.59
C ALA A 21 3.10 3.85 -16.01
N ARG A 22 1.89 3.26 -15.94
CA ARG A 22 0.63 3.98 -16.19
C ARG A 22 0.28 4.96 -15.06
N ILE A 23 0.52 4.56 -13.81
CA ILE A 23 0.30 5.43 -12.64
C ILE A 23 1.22 6.65 -12.72
N GLU A 24 2.51 6.46 -13.00
CA GLU A 24 3.53 7.51 -13.03
C GLU A 24 3.25 8.64 -14.03
N VAL A 25 2.53 8.34 -15.11
CA VAL A 25 2.17 9.32 -16.14
C VAL A 25 0.77 9.92 -15.92
N ASP A 26 0.03 9.50 -14.89
CA ASP A 26 -1.28 10.06 -14.55
C ASP A 26 -1.12 11.48 -13.94
N PRO A 27 -1.53 12.55 -14.63
CA PRO A 27 -1.30 13.91 -14.16
C PRO A 27 -2.12 14.27 -12.91
N HIS A 28 -3.25 13.60 -12.69
CA HIS A 28 -4.09 13.83 -11.51
C HIS A 28 -3.43 13.24 -10.27
N LEU A 29 -3.00 11.97 -10.34
CA LEU A 29 -2.31 11.30 -9.24
C LEU A 29 -1.00 12.01 -8.89
N PHE A 30 -0.24 12.42 -9.92
CA PHE A 30 0.99 13.17 -9.75
C PHE A 30 0.76 14.49 -8.99
N ARG A 31 -0.20 15.31 -9.44
CA ARG A 31 -0.52 16.58 -8.77
C ARG A 31 -1.03 16.37 -7.35
N HIS A 32 -1.81 15.32 -7.11
CA HIS A 32 -2.31 15.01 -5.78
C HIS A 32 -1.16 14.63 -4.83
N ALA A 33 -0.26 13.74 -5.26
CA ALA A 33 0.92 13.36 -4.50
C ALA A 33 1.84 14.56 -4.21
N GLU A 34 2.18 15.35 -5.23
CA GLU A 34 3.02 16.54 -5.07
C GLU A 34 2.41 17.58 -4.15
N SER A 35 1.10 17.85 -4.27
CA SER A 35 0.42 18.79 -3.38
C SER A 35 0.47 18.34 -1.92
N LEU A 36 0.42 17.03 -1.65
CA LEU A 36 0.51 16.49 -0.30
C LEU A 36 1.93 16.60 0.25
N LEU A 37 2.94 16.27 -0.58
CA LEU A 37 4.35 16.42 -0.25
C LEU A 37 4.70 17.89 0.03
N ASP A 38 4.21 18.82 -0.78
CA ASP A 38 4.41 20.24 -0.54
C ASP A 38 3.75 20.68 0.76
N ALA A 39 2.49 20.32 0.99
CA ALA A 39 1.77 20.69 2.20
C ALA A 39 2.49 20.22 3.47
N VAL A 40 2.93 18.96 3.51
CA VAL A 40 3.64 18.43 4.70
C VAL A 40 5.05 18.99 4.82
N GLY A 41 5.76 19.22 3.71
CA GLY A 41 7.09 19.85 3.70
C GLY A 41 7.06 21.28 4.22
N HIS A 42 6.01 22.06 3.91
CA HIS A 42 5.84 23.41 4.44
C HIS A 42 5.56 23.40 5.96
N GLN A 43 4.92 22.36 6.47
CA GLN A 43 4.56 22.24 7.89
C GLN A 43 5.69 21.67 8.74
N GLU A 44 6.46 20.73 8.20
CA GLU A 44 7.47 19.96 8.93
C GLU A 44 8.86 20.11 8.31
N PRO A 45 9.74 20.97 8.86
CA PRO A 45 11.07 21.24 8.30
C PRO A 45 11.96 19.99 8.13
N LEU A 46 11.83 19.00 9.03
CA LEU A 46 12.58 17.75 8.93
C LEU A 46 12.17 16.95 7.69
N ILE A 47 10.87 16.95 7.35
CA ILE A 47 10.36 16.30 6.14
C ILE A 47 10.89 17.04 4.91
N ALA A 48 10.82 18.37 4.87
CA ALA A 48 11.35 19.17 3.77
C ALA A 48 12.84 18.96 3.53
N GLN A 49 13.65 18.84 4.59
CA GLN A 49 15.07 18.51 4.46
C GLN A 49 15.26 17.11 3.91
N SER A 50 14.51 16.15 4.43
CA SER A 50 14.63 14.75 4.04
C SER A 50 14.32 14.50 2.56
N TYR A 51 13.51 15.35 1.91
CA TYR A 51 13.24 15.27 0.48
C TYR A 51 14.48 15.33 -0.41
N LYS A 52 15.55 15.96 0.06
CA LYS A 52 16.83 16.06 -0.66
C LYS A 52 17.78 14.91 -0.37
N THR A 53 17.36 13.92 0.41
CA THR A 53 18.21 12.77 0.72
C THR A 53 18.50 12.01 -0.57
N PRO A 54 19.78 11.89 -0.99
CA PRO A 54 20.15 11.11 -2.17
C PRO A 54 19.71 9.67 -2.05
N GLN A 55 19.36 9.04 -3.17
CA GLN A 55 18.93 7.64 -3.24
C GLN A 55 19.93 6.74 -3.98
N ASP A 56 20.21 5.55 -3.43
CA ASP A 56 21.06 4.55 -4.09
C ASP A 56 20.28 3.82 -5.17
N ILE A 57 20.65 4.09 -6.43
CA ILE A 57 19.96 3.56 -7.63
C ILE A 57 19.84 2.03 -7.69
N ARG A 58 20.68 1.29 -6.97
CA ARG A 58 20.57 -0.19 -6.94
C ARG A 58 19.28 -0.65 -6.28
N TYR A 59 18.70 0.19 -5.43
CA TYR A 59 17.49 -0.08 -4.65
C TYR A 59 16.38 0.95 -4.90
N HIS A 60 16.74 2.16 -5.31
CA HIS A 60 15.84 3.31 -5.49
C HIS A 60 16.19 4.06 -6.78
N ALA A 61 15.70 3.54 -7.91
CA ALA A 61 15.93 4.05 -9.26
C ALA A 61 14.75 4.86 -9.81
N GLU A 62 13.74 5.10 -8.98
CA GLU A 62 12.57 5.89 -9.30
C GLU A 62 12.89 7.39 -9.48
N GLY A 63 13.98 7.85 -8.88
CA GLY A 63 14.54 9.20 -8.98
C GLY A 63 15.70 9.40 -8.01
N PRO A 64 16.44 10.52 -8.13
CA PRO A 64 17.67 10.76 -7.40
C PRO A 64 17.48 11.02 -5.90
N PHE A 65 16.29 11.43 -5.48
CA PHE A 65 16.06 11.87 -4.11
C PHE A 65 14.85 11.20 -3.46
N MET A 66 14.79 11.25 -2.13
CA MET A 66 13.71 10.65 -1.36
C MET A 66 12.33 11.18 -1.73
N ARG A 67 12.22 12.43 -2.21
CA ARG A 67 10.94 12.96 -2.70
C ARG A 67 10.34 12.09 -3.81
N ASP A 68 11.16 11.57 -4.72
CA ASP A 68 10.69 10.73 -5.84
C ASP A 68 10.11 9.40 -5.35
N HIS A 69 10.79 8.79 -4.36
CA HIS A 69 10.33 7.59 -3.66
C HIS A 69 8.97 7.79 -3.00
N LEU A 70 8.85 8.84 -2.18
CA LEU A 70 7.59 9.14 -1.48
C LEU A 70 6.46 9.47 -2.45
N ARG A 71 6.76 10.18 -3.55
CA ARG A 71 5.79 10.45 -4.62
C ARG A 71 5.29 9.15 -5.23
N SER A 72 6.17 8.21 -5.58
CA SER A 72 5.76 6.92 -6.15
C SER A 72 4.79 6.17 -5.24
N MET A 73 5.13 6.08 -3.94
CA MET A 73 4.25 5.45 -2.94
C MET A 73 2.89 6.13 -2.84
N LEU A 74 2.85 7.48 -2.79
CA LEU A 74 1.60 8.24 -2.72
C LEU A 74 0.76 8.09 -3.97
N MET A 75 1.37 8.13 -5.15
CA MET A 75 0.67 7.93 -6.41
C MET A 75 0.02 6.55 -6.48
N PHE A 76 0.72 5.50 -6.01
CA PHE A 76 0.15 4.16 -5.92
C PHE A 76 -0.97 4.06 -4.88
N LEU A 77 -0.77 4.62 -3.69
CA LEU A 77 -1.79 4.68 -2.63
C LEU A 77 -3.07 5.34 -3.16
N PHE A 78 -2.93 6.45 -3.90
CA PHE A 78 -4.06 7.15 -4.50
C PHE A 78 -4.69 6.37 -5.65
N ALA A 79 -3.91 5.72 -6.50
CA ALA A 79 -4.43 4.86 -7.56
C ALA A 79 -5.32 3.74 -6.99
N LEU A 80 -4.92 3.13 -5.86
CA LEU A 80 -5.77 2.16 -5.15
C LEU A 80 -7.03 2.82 -4.59
N SER A 81 -6.89 3.94 -3.86
CA SER A 81 -8.03 4.60 -3.22
C SER A 81 -9.08 5.15 -4.20
N GLU A 82 -8.64 5.57 -5.39
CA GLU A 82 -9.49 6.09 -6.47
C GLU A 82 -9.95 4.98 -7.43
N GLU A 83 -9.72 3.70 -7.08
CA GLU A 83 -10.09 2.51 -7.87
C GLU A 83 -9.54 2.52 -9.32
N LYS A 84 -8.43 3.22 -9.55
CA LYS A 84 -7.74 3.22 -10.86
C LYS A 84 -6.92 1.97 -11.08
N VAL A 85 -6.55 1.30 -10.00
CA VAL A 85 -5.82 0.02 -9.99
C VAL A 85 -6.42 -0.87 -8.90
N HIS A 86 -6.52 -2.16 -9.22
CA HIS A 86 -6.82 -3.20 -8.26
C HIS A 86 -5.66 -4.18 -8.18
N LEU A 87 -5.30 -4.60 -6.97
CA LEU A 87 -4.18 -5.53 -6.77
C LEU A 87 -4.40 -6.85 -7.50
N ILE A 88 -5.65 -7.30 -7.59
CA ILE A 88 -6.00 -8.56 -8.24
C ILE A 88 -5.76 -8.58 -9.77
N ASP A 89 -5.64 -7.39 -10.39
CA ASP A 89 -5.34 -7.25 -11.82
C ASP A 89 -3.85 -7.21 -12.12
N ILE A 90 -3.00 -7.13 -11.09
CA ILE A 90 -1.55 -7.21 -11.26
C ILE A 90 -1.19 -8.67 -11.51
N GLU A 91 -0.50 -8.94 -12.62
CA GLU A 91 -0.26 -10.30 -13.13
C GLU A 91 0.47 -11.19 -12.10
N GLU A 92 1.43 -10.63 -11.38
CA GLU A 92 2.18 -11.33 -10.33
C GLU A 92 1.27 -11.82 -9.20
N PHE A 93 0.27 -11.02 -8.81
CA PHE A 93 -0.69 -11.37 -7.78
C PHE A 93 -1.81 -12.27 -8.33
N ARG A 94 -2.27 -12.03 -9.56
CA ARG A 94 -3.30 -12.85 -10.23
C ARG A 94 -2.86 -14.30 -10.45
N ARG A 95 -1.55 -14.55 -10.57
CA ARG A 95 -0.96 -15.89 -10.67
C ARG A 95 -1.02 -16.67 -9.36
N MET A 96 -1.21 -16.01 -8.23
CA MET A 96 -1.38 -16.65 -6.93
C MET A 96 -2.79 -17.22 -6.80
N LYS A 97 -3.05 -18.33 -7.52
CA LYS A 97 -4.35 -19.00 -7.48
C LYS A 97 -4.68 -19.44 -6.06
N GLY A 98 -5.88 -19.07 -5.62
CA GLY A 98 -6.31 -19.27 -4.24
C GLY A 98 -5.89 -18.15 -3.30
N TYR A 99 -5.17 -17.10 -3.69
CA TYR A 99 -4.86 -15.98 -2.78
C TYR A 99 -5.72 -14.75 -3.07
N GLU A 100 -6.77 -14.89 -3.89
CA GLU A 100 -7.61 -13.78 -4.32
C GLU A 100 -8.23 -13.04 -3.14
N GLY A 101 -8.49 -13.76 -2.04
CA GLY A 101 -9.06 -13.18 -0.85
C GLY A 101 -8.09 -12.33 -0.06
N GLU A 102 -6.90 -12.82 0.17
CA GLU A 102 -5.83 -12.14 0.89
C GLU A 102 -5.38 -10.89 0.12
N ILE A 103 -5.33 -10.98 -1.21
CA ILE A 103 -5.03 -9.83 -2.08
C ILE A 103 -6.11 -8.74 -1.97
N GLN A 104 -7.39 -9.11 -1.97
CA GLN A 104 -8.49 -8.15 -1.81
C GLN A 104 -8.49 -7.54 -0.41
N GLU A 105 -8.23 -8.35 0.62
CA GLU A 105 -8.16 -7.87 2.00
C GLU A 105 -7.05 -6.83 2.15
N LEU A 106 -5.85 -7.09 1.60
CA LEU A 106 -4.75 -6.13 1.60
C LEU A 106 -5.14 -4.79 0.95
N GLU A 107 -5.84 -4.83 -0.20
CA GLU A 107 -6.34 -3.63 -0.86
C GLU A 107 -7.35 -2.88 0.03
N ASP A 108 -8.29 -3.61 0.64
CA ASP A 108 -9.31 -3.05 1.53
C ASP A 108 -8.67 -2.40 2.77
N ILE A 109 -7.67 -3.03 3.38
CA ILE A 109 -6.91 -2.49 4.51
C ILE A 109 -6.25 -1.15 4.13
N ILE A 110 -5.66 -1.07 2.94
CA ILE A 110 -5.05 0.16 2.44
C ILE A 110 -6.10 1.25 2.25
N LYS A 111 -7.23 0.92 1.61
CA LYS A 111 -8.34 1.85 1.38
C LYS A 111 -8.98 2.33 2.68
N GLU A 112 -9.15 1.46 3.67
CA GLU A 112 -9.72 1.80 4.97
C GLU A 112 -8.77 2.67 5.82
N ASN A 113 -7.45 2.57 5.60
CA ASN A 113 -6.42 3.21 6.41
C ASN A 113 -5.54 4.20 5.63
N ILE A 114 -6.09 4.90 4.63
CA ILE A 114 -5.33 5.84 3.76
C ILE A 114 -4.50 6.84 4.57
N LEU A 115 -5.10 7.47 5.59
CA LEU A 115 -4.40 8.47 6.42
C LEU A 115 -3.25 7.86 7.23
N PHE A 116 -3.40 6.62 7.69
CA PHE A 116 -2.34 5.87 8.35
C PHE A 116 -1.16 5.66 7.41
N PHE A 117 -1.44 5.21 6.18
CA PHE A 117 -0.38 4.96 5.18
C PHE A 117 0.25 6.24 4.66
N GLN A 118 -0.47 7.37 4.60
CA GLN A 118 0.15 8.68 4.34
C GLN A 118 1.19 9.02 5.41
N VAL A 119 0.85 8.86 6.70
CA VAL A 119 1.81 9.12 7.79
C VAL A 119 2.98 8.14 7.75
N PHE A 120 2.75 6.86 7.45
CA PHE A 120 3.82 5.90 7.22
C PHE A 120 4.76 6.36 6.09
N ILE A 121 4.21 6.73 4.92
CA ILE A 121 5.00 7.21 3.78
C ILE A 121 5.86 8.41 4.20
N PHE A 122 5.27 9.43 4.81
CA PHE A 122 6.03 10.62 5.25
C PHE A 122 7.11 10.31 6.29
N GLY A 123 6.86 9.36 7.19
CA GLY A 123 7.71 9.11 8.35
C GLY A 123 8.75 8.00 8.19
N HIS A 124 8.54 7.00 7.32
CA HIS A 124 9.29 5.75 7.41
C HIS A 124 10.80 5.91 7.18
N ASP A 125 11.15 6.86 6.31
CA ASP A 125 12.52 7.08 5.85
C ASP A 125 13.11 8.45 6.22
N VAL A 126 12.39 9.26 6.99
CA VAL A 126 12.81 10.64 7.33
C VAL A 126 14.21 10.69 7.97
N ALA A 127 14.59 9.62 8.69
CA ALA A 127 15.89 9.51 9.33
C ALA A 127 17.06 9.17 8.39
N LYS A 128 16.80 8.85 7.11
CA LYS A 128 17.84 8.65 6.09
C LYS A 128 18.70 9.91 5.95
N TRP A 129 18.10 11.10 6.00
CA TRP A 129 18.80 12.39 5.93
C TRP A 129 19.95 12.52 6.94
N LEU A 130 19.68 12.20 8.22
CA LEU A 130 20.67 12.33 9.29
C LEU A 130 21.68 11.17 9.34
N SER A 131 21.35 10.05 8.71
CA SER A 131 22.17 8.84 8.71
C SER A 131 22.94 8.61 7.40
N VAL A 132 22.77 9.47 6.40
CA VAL A 132 23.36 9.29 5.07
C VAL A 132 24.89 9.21 5.12
N THR A 133 25.43 8.17 4.51
CA THR A 133 26.87 7.92 4.37
C THR A 133 27.17 7.49 2.95
N PHE A 134 28.42 7.66 2.52
CA PHE A 134 28.83 7.40 1.15
C PHE A 134 30.01 6.46 1.06
N SER A 135 30.06 5.66 0.00
CA SER A 135 31.25 4.93 -0.41
C SER A 135 31.39 4.92 -1.92
N SER A 136 32.62 4.85 -2.43
CA SER A 136 32.85 4.79 -3.87
C SER A 136 33.38 3.43 -4.31
N LYS A 137 32.98 2.98 -5.50
CA LYS A 137 33.55 1.79 -6.14
C LYS A 137 35.04 2.01 -6.44
N SER A 138 35.85 1.00 -6.17
CA SER A 138 37.30 1.07 -6.48
C SER A 138 37.51 1.36 -7.97
N GLY A 139 38.35 2.35 -8.27
CA GLY A 139 38.64 2.78 -9.64
C GLY A 139 37.61 3.75 -10.26
N SER A 140 36.51 4.10 -9.59
CA SER A 140 35.54 5.07 -10.10
C SER A 140 36.00 6.53 -9.94
N ARG A 141 35.35 7.47 -10.64
CA ARG A 141 35.61 8.92 -10.48
C ARG A 141 35.34 9.38 -9.04
N GLY A 142 34.31 8.83 -8.38
CA GLY A 142 34.05 9.07 -6.95
C GLY A 142 35.20 8.61 -6.06
N SER A 143 35.85 7.49 -6.37
CA SER A 143 37.05 7.04 -5.63
C SER A 143 38.22 8.01 -5.83
N GLN A 144 38.41 8.55 -7.03
CA GLN A 144 39.44 9.54 -7.32
C GLN A 144 39.19 10.86 -6.56
N LEU A 145 37.92 11.23 -6.42
CA LEU A 145 37.45 12.37 -5.62
C LEU A 145 37.42 12.09 -4.10
N ARG A 146 37.84 10.89 -3.67
CA ARG A 146 37.83 10.44 -2.27
C ARG A 146 36.44 10.57 -1.63
N PHE A 147 35.41 10.22 -2.39
CA PHE A 147 34.01 10.27 -1.96
C PHE A 147 33.66 9.04 -1.09
N ASN A 148 34.17 9.03 0.14
CA ASN A 148 33.92 8.00 1.15
C ASN A 148 33.73 8.65 2.53
N THR A 149 32.72 8.20 3.27
CA THR A 149 32.56 8.55 4.68
C THR A 149 33.47 7.65 5.53
N PRO A 150 34.36 8.20 6.39
CA PRO A 150 35.18 7.40 7.29
C PRO A 150 34.33 6.48 8.18
N ARG A 151 34.82 5.27 8.47
CA ARG A 151 34.08 4.26 9.25
C ARG A 151 33.67 4.76 10.64
N GLU A 152 34.54 5.51 11.29
CA GLU A 152 34.29 6.11 12.61
C GLU A 152 33.07 7.05 12.61
N HIS A 153 32.75 7.65 11.47
CA HIS A 153 31.61 8.56 11.32
C HIS A 153 30.38 7.89 10.72
N GLN A 154 30.38 6.58 10.46
CA GLN A 154 29.19 5.91 9.91
C GLN A 154 28.03 5.86 10.91
N PHE A 155 28.33 5.85 12.21
CA PHE A 155 27.34 5.72 13.28
C PHE A 155 27.21 6.96 14.17
N ASP A 156 28.06 7.98 14.00
CA ASP A 156 28.12 9.18 14.85
C ASP A 156 27.21 10.32 14.36
N GLU A 157 25.96 10.40 14.82
CA GLU A 157 24.92 11.34 14.36
C GLU A 157 25.33 12.82 14.25
N ALA A 158 26.33 13.27 15.01
CA ALA A 158 26.80 14.65 15.02
C ALA A 158 28.03 14.91 14.13
N ALA A 159 28.54 13.91 13.39
CA ALA A 159 29.73 14.06 12.58
C ALA A 159 29.56 15.13 11.49
N HIS A 160 30.19 16.29 11.70
CA HIS A 160 30.27 17.40 10.74
C HIS A 160 30.71 16.92 9.35
N GLU A 161 31.57 15.89 9.30
CA GLU A 161 32.02 15.23 8.07
C GLU A 161 30.88 14.62 7.24
N ARG A 162 29.81 14.09 7.84
CA ARG A 162 28.66 13.58 7.06
C ARG A 162 27.87 14.69 6.41
N VAL A 163 27.59 15.75 7.17
CA VAL A 163 26.88 16.93 6.65
C VAL A 163 27.68 17.56 5.52
N LYS A 164 29.00 17.67 5.68
CA LYS A 164 29.91 18.14 4.63
C LYS A 164 29.88 17.24 3.40
N LYS A 165 29.99 15.91 3.57
CA LYS A 165 29.92 14.97 2.43
C LYS A 165 28.57 14.98 1.72
N LEU A 166 27.48 15.18 2.46
CA LEU A 166 26.16 15.35 1.87
C LEU A 166 26.07 16.63 1.03
N ALA A 167 26.58 17.75 1.53
CA ALA A 167 26.67 18.99 0.74
C ALA A 167 27.53 18.79 -0.52
N GLU A 168 28.71 18.17 -0.39
CA GLU A 168 29.58 17.84 -1.53
C GLU A 168 28.87 16.91 -2.54
N TYR A 169 28.02 15.99 -2.09
CA TYR A 169 27.24 15.13 -2.98
C TYR A 169 26.23 15.96 -3.77
N LEU A 170 25.46 16.79 -3.07
CA LEU A 170 24.40 17.60 -3.67
C LEU A 170 24.96 18.57 -4.70
N ASP A 171 26.04 19.28 -4.37
CA ASP A 171 26.72 20.19 -5.29
C ASP A 171 27.25 19.44 -6.53
N LEU A 172 27.84 18.25 -6.33
CA LEU A 172 28.36 17.43 -7.41
C LEU A 172 27.25 16.90 -8.33
N TYR A 173 26.13 16.47 -7.74
CA TYR A 173 24.97 15.99 -8.49
C TYR A 173 24.30 17.13 -9.27
N GLU A 174 24.10 18.29 -8.65
CA GLU A 174 23.53 19.48 -9.28
C GLU A 174 24.39 19.94 -10.46
N HIS A 175 25.72 20.00 -10.28
CA HIS A 175 26.64 20.30 -11.36
C HIS A 175 26.51 19.31 -12.52
N PHE A 176 26.49 18.01 -12.23
CA PHE A 176 26.36 16.98 -13.25
C PHE A 176 25.01 17.08 -14.00
N ALA A 177 23.91 17.24 -13.28
CA ALA A 177 22.55 17.30 -13.82
C ALA A 177 22.30 18.55 -14.69
N HIS A 178 22.99 19.65 -14.44
CA HIS A 178 22.82 20.87 -15.23
C HIS A 178 23.86 21.05 -16.35
N GLN A 179 25.08 20.56 -16.15
CA GLN A 179 26.22 20.90 -17.01
C GLN A 179 26.78 19.71 -17.80
N GLU A 180 26.67 18.48 -17.30
CA GLU A 180 27.27 17.30 -17.92
C GLU A 180 26.25 16.40 -18.63
N PHE A 181 25.04 16.25 -18.09
CA PHE A 181 24.01 15.38 -18.65
C PHE A 181 22.61 16.00 -18.54
N GLN A 182 21.88 16.05 -19.66
CA GLN A 182 20.49 16.51 -19.71
C GLN A 182 19.58 15.35 -20.12
N GLY A 183 18.95 14.72 -19.14
CA GLY A 183 17.92 13.69 -19.35
C GLY A 183 16.83 13.79 -18.29
N THR A 184 15.99 12.77 -18.22
CA THR A 184 15.05 12.62 -17.10
C THR A 184 15.78 12.42 -15.78
N ASP A 185 15.09 12.62 -14.65
CA ASP A 185 15.68 12.43 -13.31
C ASP A 185 16.29 11.04 -13.14
N ARG A 186 15.61 9.99 -13.65
CA ARG A 186 16.09 8.60 -13.63
C ARG A 186 17.34 8.40 -14.47
N GLU A 187 17.34 8.91 -15.70
CA GLU A 187 18.51 8.81 -16.59
C GLU A 187 19.70 9.55 -15.99
N THR A 188 19.47 10.72 -15.42
CA THR A 188 20.50 11.53 -14.77
C THR A 188 21.09 10.81 -13.56
N GLN A 189 20.26 10.23 -12.70
CA GLN A 189 20.71 9.39 -11.58
C GLN A 189 21.55 8.20 -12.06
N ALA A 190 21.12 7.51 -13.13
CA ALA A 190 21.82 6.36 -13.68
C ALA A 190 23.19 6.74 -14.25
N GLN A 191 23.26 7.80 -15.06
CA GLN A 191 24.52 8.26 -15.62
C GLN A 191 25.47 8.78 -14.53
N PHE A 192 24.94 9.51 -13.54
CA PHE A 192 25.71 9.95 -12.39
C PHE A 192 26.35 8.75 -11.66
N PHE A 193 25.56 7.71 -11.37
CA PHE A 193 26.07 6.50 -10.72
C PHE A 193 27.09 5.75 -11.58
N LEU A 194 26.89 5.64 -12.89
CA LEU A 194 27.84 4.98 -13.80
C LEU A 194 29.16 5.73 -13.86
N GLN A 195 29.11 7.06 -13.89
CA GLN A 195 30.28 7.92 -13.98
C GLN A 195 31.06 8.00 -12.66
N TYR A 196 30.35 8.27 -11.56
CA TYR A 196 30.98 8.52 -10.26
C TYR A 196 31.12 7.27 -9.41
N GLY A 197 30.27 6.26 -9.58
CA GLY A 197 30.31 5.02 -8.80
C GLY A 197 30.13 5.23 -7.29
N ILE A 198 29.48 6.33 -6.89
CA ILE A 198 29.17 6.66 -5.49
C ILE A 198 27.93 5.86 -5.08
N GLN A 199 28.04 5.17 -3.94
CA GLN A 199 26.99 4.42 -3.28
C GLN A 199 26.54 5.18 -2.04
N VAL A 200 25.24 5.13 -1.77
CA VAL A 200 24.60 5.85 -0.66
C VAL A 200 24.08 4.82 0.35
N HIS A 201 24.30 5.06 1.64
CA HIS A 201 23.89 4.13 2.70
C HIS A 201 23.26 4.88 3.87
N TYR A 202 22.32 4.22 4.56
CA TYR A 202 21.57 4.80 5.68
C TYR A 202 21.60 3.87 6.90
N PRO A 203 22.75 3.72 7.56
CA PRO A 203 22.92 2.85 8.71
C PRO A 203 21.85 3.10 9.78
N HIS A 204 21.09 2.05 10.09
CA HIS A 204 20.08 1.99 11.15
C HIS A 204 18.98 3.07 11.10
N HIS A 205 18.75 3.74 9.96
CA HIS A 205 17.78 4.83 9.85
C HIS A 205 16.39 4.46 10.38
N ALA A 206 15.87 3.27 10.05
CA ALA A 206 14.57 2.78 10.51
C ALA A 206 14.42 2.83 12.04
N ARG A 207 15.45 2.39 12.78
CA ARG A 207 15.42 2.36 14.25
C ARG A 207 15.52 3.73 14.90
N LYS A 208 15.88 4.77 14.14
CA LYS A 208 15.97 6.14 14.68
C LYS A 208 14.61 6.77 14.90
N ILE A 209 13.52 6.19 14.39
CA ILE A 209 12.16 6.70 14.60
C ILE A 209 11.82 6.91 16.10
N SER A 210 12.38 6.08 16.98
CA SER A 210 12.22 6.17 18.43
C SER A 210 13.04 7.28 19.10
N ALA A 211 13.93 7.97 18.36
CA ALA A 211 14.63 9.13 18.91
C ALA A 211 13.63 10.28 19.15
N PRO A 212 13.82 11.12 20.20
CA PRO A 212 12.82 12.11 20.59
C PRO A 212 12.36 13.05 19.47
N VAL A 213 13.29 13.45 18.58
CA VAL A 213 13.00 14.33 17.46
C VAL A 213 12.04 13.70 16.44
N PHE A 214 12.21 12.41 16.15
CA PHE A 214 11.39 11.68 15.18
C PHE A 214 10.08 11.19 15.80
N SER A 215 10.08 10.78 17.07
CA SER A 215 8.85 10.46 17.81
C SER A 215 7.94 11.69 17.96
N ALA A 216 8.53 12.87 18.19
CA ALA A 216 7.79 14.14 18.21
C ALA A 216 7.23 14.50 16.82
N LEU A 217 8.00 14.27 15.75
CA LEU A 217 7.53 14.44 14.37
C LEU A 217 6.35 13.50 14.08
N LEU A 218 6.48 12.21 14.39
CA LEU A 218 5.43 11.22 14.18
C LEU A 218 4.15 11.60 14.95
N THR A 219 4.29 12.11 16.18
CA THR A 219 3.16 12.63 16.96
C THR A 219 2.45 13.79 16.25
N ARG A 220 3.19 14.76 15.71
CA ARG A 220 2.59 15.88 14.96
C ARG A 220 1.92 15.43 13.67
N LEU A 221 2.54 14.51 12.92
CA LEU A 221 1.94 13.92 11.71
C LEU A 221 0.65 13.18 12.02
N CYS A 222 0.64 12.33 13.05
CA CYS A 222 -0.57 11.61 13.50
C CYS A 222 -1.68 12.58 13.90
N HIS A 223 -1.35 13.63 14.66
CA HIS A 223 -2.32 14.65 15.05
C HIS A 223 -2.90 15.39 13.83
N ALA A 224 -2.05 15.78 12.87
CA ALA A 224 -2.49 16.44 11.64
C ALA A 224 -3.44 15.56 10.80
N HIS A 225 -3.22 14.24 10.83
CA HIS A 225 -4.04 13.24 10.13
C HIS A 225 -5.16 12.65 11.01
N ARG A 226 -5.38 13.20 12.22
CA ARG A 226 -6.40 12.75 13.18
C ARG A 226 -6.33 11.26 13.51
N LEU A 227 -5.12 10.70 13.52
CA LEU A 227 -4.89 9.31 13.90
C LEU A 227 -4.90 9.17 15.44
N PRO A 228 -5.52 8.10 15.99
CA PRO A 228 -5.50 7.82 17.41
C PRO A 228 -4.11 7.41 17.91
N ASP A 229 -3.89 7.49 19.23
CA ASP A 229 -2.60 7.14 19.86
C ASP A 229 -2.17 5.68 19.61
N ARG A 230 -3.15 4.76 19.46
CA ARG A 230 -2.89 3.36 19.10
C ARG A 230 -2.15 3.26 17.77
N ASP A 231 -2.60 4.03 16.78
CA ASP A 231 -2.03 4.02 15.43
C ASP A 231 -0.64 4.61 15.42
N ARG A 232 -0.38 5.65 16.25
CA ARG A 232 0.97 6.19 16.42
C ARG A 232 1.96 5.13 16.91
N ALA A 233 1.58 4.34 17.91
CA ALA A 233 2.45 3.28 18.44
C ALA A 233 2.70 2.18 17.41
N MET A 234 1.66 1.80 16.65
CA MET A 234 1.81 0.86 15.53
C MET A 234 2.73 1.42 14.44
N LEU A 235 2.55 2.69 14.04
CA LEU A 235 3.39 3.35 13.05
C LEU A 235 4.86 3.36 13.48
N GLU A 236 5.15 3.64 14.76
CA GLU A 236 6.53 3.61 15.26
C GLU A 236 7.15 2.20 15.11
N ASP A 237 6.43 1.14 15.48
CA ASP A 237 6.91 -0.23 15.32
C ASP A 237 7.03 -0.64 13.84
N LEU A 238 6.06 -0.28 12.98
CA LEU A 238 6.11 -0.55 11.55
C LEU A 238 7.30 0.14 10.88
N ILE A 239 7.52 1.42 11.18
CA ILE A 239 8.66 2.19 10.68
C ILE A 239 9.97 1.60 11.20
N ALA A 240 10.06 1.23 12.49
CA ALA A 240 11.28 0.67 13.05
C ALA A 240 11.70 -0.65 12.40
N HIS A 241 10.73 -1.41 11.85
CA HIS A 241 10.94 -2.72 11.27
C HIS A 241 10.76 -2.80 9.74
N HIS A 242 10.47 -1.70 9.04
CA HIS A 242 10.14 -1.74 7.60
C HIS A 242 11.21 -2.41 6.73
N MET A 243 12.49 -2.16 7.02
CA MET A 243 13.62 -2.81 6.34
C MET A 243 13.70 -4.33 6.61
N GLU A 244 13.23 -4.78 7.77
CA GLU A 244 13.26 -6.19 8.16
C GLU A 244 12.23 -6.98 7.35
N PHE A 245 11.05 -6.41 7.08
CA PHE A 245 9.95 -7.07 6.35
C PHE A 245 10.41 -7.57 4.98
N GLY A 246 11.00 -6.67 4.17
CA GLY A 246 11.50 -7.03 2.84
C GLY A 246 12.69 -7.99 2.85
N SER A 247 13.41 -8.10 3.97
CA SER A 247 14.50 -9.08 4.13
C SER A 247 14.00 -10.45 4.60
N ASP A 248 12.99 -10.47 5.47
CA ASP A 248 12.45 -11.65 6.12
C ASP A 248 11.66 -12.55 5.17
N PHE A 249 11.05 -11.94 4.14
CA PHE A 249 10.25 -12.62 3.12
C PHE A 249 10.92 -12.65 1.74
N ARG A 250 12.25 -12.58 1.67
CA ARG A 250 12.98 -12.92 0.42
C ARG A 250 12.75 -14.36 -0.03
N VAL A 251 12.33 -15.21 0.90
CA VAL A 251 11.87 -16.59 0.71
C VAL A 251 10.64 -16.81 1.58
N VAL A 252 9.86 -17.86 1.30
CA VAL A 252 8.77 -18.28 2.19
C VAL A 252 9.34 -18.65 3.56
N ASN A 253 8.87 -17.97 4.62
CA ASN A 253 9.38 -18.08 5.98
C ASN A 253 8.29 -17.90 7.05
N PRO A 254 7.53 -18.97 7.38
CA PRO A 254 6.44 -18.93 8.37
C PRO A 254 6.91 -18.58 9.79
N THR A 255 8.20 -18.80 10.10
CA THR A 255 8.78 -18.47 11.40
C THR A 255 8.79 -16.96 11.65
N ARG A 256 8.85 -16.14 10.58
CA ARG A 256 8.82 -14.68 10.69
C ARG A 256 7.44 -14.15 11.01
N ILE A 257 6.38 -14.78 10.49
CA ILE A 257 5.00 -14.48 10.89
C ILE A 257 4.84 -14.64 12.40
N ARG A 258 5.32 -15.77 12.96
CA ARG A 258 5.31 -16.00 14.42
C ARG A 258 6.00 -14.88 15.20
N ARG A 259 7.13 -14.36 14.70
CA ARG A 259 7.87 -13.26 15.33
C ARG A 259 7.03 -11.99 15.38
N TYR A 260 6.38 -11.63 14.28
CA TYR A 260 5.53 -10.43 14.21
C TYR A 260 4.26 -10.58 15.04
N THR A 261 3.62 -11.75 15.02
CA THR A 261 2.51 -12.09 15.93
C THR A 261 2.91 -11.96 17.39
N HIS A 262 4.08 -12.48 17.79
CA HIS A 262 4.58 -12.34 19.16
C HIS A 262 4.84 -10.87 19.54
N MET A 263 5.39 -10.09 18.61
CA MET A 263 5.63 -8.67 18.81
C MET A 263 4.32 -7.90 19.01
N ALA A 264 3.32 -8.15 18.16
CA ALA A 264 1.98 -7.56 18.26
C ALA A 264 1.35 -7.86 19.63
N PHE A 265 1.35 -9.13 20.06
CA PHE A 265 0.83 -9.51 21.37
C PHE A 265 1.55 -8.82 22.52
N LYS A 266 2.90 -8.72 22.46
CA LYS A 266 3.68 -8.05 23.51
C LYS A 266 3.36 -6.55 23.62
N ARG A 267 2.97 -5.93 22.50
CA ARG A 267 2.57 -4.52 22.42
C ARG A 267 1.08 -4.30 22.72
N GLY A 268 0.28 -5.36 22.84
CA GLY A 268 -1.16 -5.29 23.03
C GLY A 268 -1.94 -4.96 21.76
N TYR A 269 -1.35 -5.21 20.59
CA TYR A 269 -2.04 -5.08 19.30
C TYR A 269 -2.83 -6.35 19.00
N ASP A 270 -3.87 -6.19 18.17
CA ASP A 270 -4.41 -7.32 17.42
C ASP A 270 -3.32 -7.82 16.46
N ALA A 271 -3.04 -9.12 16.51
CA ALA A 271 -1.94 -9.69 15.74
C ALA A 271 -2.26 -9.75 14.24
N ASP A 272 -3.53 -9.85 13.87
CA ASP A 272 -3.96 -10.01 12.49
C ASP A 272 -3.99 -8.63 11.83
N ASP A 273 -4.59 -7.63 12.49
CA ASP A 273 -4.49 -6.22 12.09
C ASP A 273 -3.02 -5.82 11.86
N PHE A 274 -2.12 -6.21 12.77
CA PHE A 274 -0.71 -5.84 12.66
C PHE A 274 -0.02 -6.51 11.48
N ILE A 275 -0.24 -7.80 11.24
CA ILE A 275 0.34 -8.53 10.09
C ILE A 275 -0.13 -7.93 8.77
N ASP A 276 -1.42 -7.61 8.69
CA ASP A 276 -2.07 -6.98 7.56
C ASP A 276 -1.47 -5.59 7.24
N LEU A 277 -1.22 -4.77 8.27
CA LEU A 277 -0.51 -3.50 8.13
C LEU A 277 0.96 -3.68 7.69
N VAL A 278 1.64 -4.72 8.17
CA VAL A 278 3.02 -5.04 7.73
C VAL A 278 3.03 -5.39 6.24
N GLN A 279 2.08 -6.18 5.75
CA GLN A 279 1.95 -6.51 4.33
C GLN A 279 1.72 -5.26 3.48
N ALA A 280 0.88 -4.33 3.94
CA ALA A 280 0.62 -3.07 3.27
C ALA A 280 1.86 -2.16 3.23
N CYS A 281 2.61 -2.06 4.33
CA CYS A 281 3.90 -1.37 4.35
C CYS A 281 4.89 -1.99 3.36
N LEU A 282 4.97 -3.33 3.30
CA LEU A 282 5.84 -4.03 2.36
C LEU A 282 5.44 -3.76 0.90
N LEU A 283 4.14 -3.80 0.59
CA LEU A 283 3.64 -3.46 -0.74
C LEU A 283 4.03 -2.03 -1.13
N LEU A 284 3.72 -1.05 -0.26
CA LEU A 284 3.93 0.36 -0.54
C LEU A 284 5.41 0.73 -0.68
N ASP A 285 6.25 0.32 0.27
CA ASP A 285 7.68 0.70 0.28
C ASP A 285 8.51 -0.15 -0.70
N HIS A 286 8.42 -1.47 -0.57
CA HIS A 286 9.34 -2.38 -1.24
C HIS A 286 8.89 -2.80 -2.63
N CYS A 287 7.58 -3.05 -2.81
CA CYS A 287 7.07 -3.51 -4.09
C CYS A 287 6.83 -2.37 -5.07
N VAL A 288 6.17 -1.27 -4.65
CA VAL A 288 5.75 -0.20 -5.59
C VAL A 288 6.52 1.10 -5.40
N GLY A 289 7.05 1.37 -4.21
CA GLY A 289 7.85 2.56 -3.92
C GLY A 289 9.30 2.45 -4.40
N SER A 290 9.85 1.24 -4.44
CA SER A 290 11.27 0.97 -4.71
C SER A 290 11.49 0.37 -6.10
N LEU A 291 12.06 1.15 -7.01
CA LEU A 291 12.48 0.64 -8.33
C LEU A 291 13.94 0.19 -8.27
N ARG A 292 14.24 -1.02 -8.72
CA ARG A 292 15.61 -1.55 -8.69
C ARG A 292 16.29 -1.43 -10.03
N LEU A 293 17.60 -1.14 -10.02
CA LEU A 293 18.45 -1.24 -11.20
C LEU A 293 19.52 -2.34 -11.03
N ARG A 294 19.56 -3.29 -11.97
CA ARG A 294 20.72 -4.19 -12.20
C ARG A 294 21.02 -4.29 -13.70
N ALA A 295 21.92 -5.21 -14.05
CA ALA A 295 22.39 -5.42 -15.42
C ALA A 295 21.28 -5.69 -16.46
N HIS A 296 20.11 -6.19 -16.03
CA HIS A 296 18.99 -6.52 -16.93
C HIS A 296 17.95 -5.40 -17.07
N GLY A 297 18.17 -4.24 -16.43
CA GLY A 297 17.27 -3.09 -16.49
C GLY A 297 16.62 -2.77 -15.14
N TYR A 298 15.49 -2.06 -15.23
CA TYR A 298 14.68 -1.62 -14.10
C TYR A 298 13.55 -2.60 -13.82
N TRP A 299 13.22 -2.84 -12.54
CA TRP A 299 12.03 -3.62 -12.17
C TRP A 299 11.60 -3.37 -10.72
N HIS A 300 10.32 -3.62 -10.45
CA HIS A 300 9.73 -3.66 -9.12
C HIS A 300 9.75 -5.08 -8.52
N GLU A 301 10.01 -5.20 -7.21
CA GLU A 301 10.15 -6.48 -6.53
C GLU A 301 8.84 -6.91 -5.85
N SER A 302 8.00 -7.67 -6.54
CA SER A 302 6.75 -8.22 -5.98
C SER A 302 6.96 -9.54 -5.19
N THR A 303 8.07 -10.24 -5.41
CA THR A 303 8.29 -11.60 -4.86
C THR A 303 8.23 -11.63 -3.33
N SER A 304 8.65 -10.54 -2.67
CA SER A 304 8.69 -10.51 -1.21
C SER A 304 7.28 -10.52 -0.60
N LEU A 305 6.32 -9.84 -1.25
CA LEU A 305 4.92 -9.88 -0.83
C LEU A 305 4.27 -11.23 -1.14
N VAL A 306 4.57 -11.81 -2.31
CA VAL A 306 4.13 -13.18 -2.67
C VAL A 306 4.58 -14.19 -1.61
N ASN A 307 5.85 -14.15 -1.24
CA ASN A 307 6.41 -15.01 -0.20
C ASN A 307 5.80 -14.73 1.17
N PHE A 308 5.43 -13.48 1.46
CA PHE A 308 4.73 -13.14 2.70
C PHE A 308 3.40 -13.88 2.78
N PHE A 309 2.53 -13.74 1.78
CA PHE A 309 1.23 -14.42 1.76
C PHE A 309 1.37 -15.93 1.93
N GLN A 310 2.33 -16.55 1.23
CA GLN A 310 2.62 -17.98 1.38
C GLN A 310 3.10 -18.33 2.80
N SER A 311 3.92 -17.46 3.41
CA SER A 311 4.42 -17.66 4.78
C SER A 311 3.31 -17.58 5.81
N GLU A 312 2.37 -16.65 5.64
CA GLU A 312 1.20 -16.51 6.51
C GLU A 312 0.30 -17.75 6.39
N HIS A 313 0.02 -18.19 5.16
CA HIS A 313 -0.75 -19.40 4.90
C HIS A 313 -0.12 -20.62 5.59
N ASP A 314 1.18 -20.84 5.40
CA ASP A 314 1.91 -21.95 6.00
C ASP A 314 1.99 -21.85 7.54
N PHE A 315 1.98 -20.63 8.10
CA PHE A 315 1.98 -20.41 9.54
C PHE A 315 0.64 -20.79 10.18
N ALA A 316 -0.48 -20.42 9.54
CA ALA A 316 -1.80 -20.66 10.08
C ALA A 316 -2.86 -20.92 8.98
N PRO A 317 -2.87 -22.11 8.36
CA PRO A 317 -3.76 -22.41 7.21
C PRO A 317 -5.25 -22.24 7.53
N ARG A 318 -5.64 -22.52 8.79
CA ARG A 318 -7.02 -22.39 9.26
C ARG A 318 -7.56 -20.96 9.20
N ARG A 319 -6.69 -19.95 9.32
CA ARG A 319 -7.10 -18.54 9.32
C ARG A 319 -7.73 -18.14 8.00
N ARG A 320 -7.21 -18.69 6.91
CA ARG A 320 -7.80 -18.48 5.59
C ARG A 320 -9.25 -18.94 5.55
N VAL A 321 -9.54 -20.13 6.07
CA VAL A 321 -10.91 -20.67 6.11
C VAL A 321 -11.80 -19.80 7.00
N GLU A 322 -11.28 -19.34 8.13
CA GLU A 322 -11.97 -18.41 9.04
C GLU A 322 -12.27 -17.07 8.34
N LYS A 323 -11.29 -16.45 7.68
CA LYS A 323 -11.42 -15.20 6.92
C LYS A 323 -12.38 -15.33 5.72
N GLU A 324 -12.33 -16.45 4.99
CA GLU A 324 -13.28 -16.75 3.91
C GLU A 324 -14.71 -16.85 4.46
N ALA A 325 -14.91 -17.55 5.57
CA ALA A 325 -16.23 -17.67 6.21
C ALA A 325 -16.75 -16.32 6.74
N GLU A 326 -15.88 -15.48 7.31
CA GLU A 326 -16.22 -14.13 7.74
C GLU A 326 -16.63 -13.22 6.57
N ARG A 327 -15.95 -13.36 5.42
CA ARG A 327 -16.31 -12.64 4.20
C ARG A 327 -17.67 -13.07 3.67
N GLU A 328 -17.92 -14.36 3.55
CA GLU A 328 -19.23 -14.87 3.13
C GLU A 328 -20.34 -14.41 4.08
N ALA A 329 -20.07 -14.40 5.39
CA ALA A 329 -21.01 -13.90 6.39
C ALA A 329 -21.28 -12.40 6.22
N ARG A 330 -20.25 -11.60 5.92
CA ARG A 330 -20.35 -10.16 5.67
C ARG A 330 -21.13 -9.85 4.40
N GLU A 331 -20.76 -10.45 3.27
CA GLU A 331 -21.47 -10.28 1.99
C GLU A 331 -22.94 -10.68 2.12
N LYS A 332 -23.20 -11.76 2.87
CA LYS A 332 -24.57 -12.17 3.19
C LYS A 332 -25.30 -11.13 4.03
N ASN A 333 -24.64 -10.54 5.03
CA ASN A 333 -25.23 -9.50 5.88
C ASN A 333 -25.53 -8.21 5.09
N GLU A 334 -24.60 -7.76 4.26
CA GLU A 334 -24.75 -6.58 3.39
C GLU A 334 -25.88 -6.80 2.39
N ARG A 335 -25.88 -7.94 1.69
CA ARG A 335 -26.98 -8.31 0.79
C ARG A 335 -28.32 -8.34 1.51
N ASN A 336 -28.37 -8.94 2.71
CA ASN A 336 -29.59 -8.96 3.52
C ASN A 336 -30.04 -7.57 3.97
N GLN A 337 -29.10 -6.65 4.18
CA GLN A 337 -29.41 -5.26 4.49
C GLN A 337 -29.99 -4.55 3.25
N VAL A 338 -29.38 -4.72 2.07
CA VAL A 338 -29.89 -4.13 0.83
C VAL A 338 -31.27 -4.69 0.49
N LEU A 339 -31.49 -6.01 0.65
CA LEU A 339 -32.80 -6.64 0.50
C LEU A 339 -33.85 -6.01 1.44
N ARG A 340 -33.51 -5.78 2.71
CA ARG A 340 -34.40 -5.08 3.66
C ARG A 340 -34.70 -3.66 3.21
N ASP A 341 -33.67 -2.90 2.83
CA ASP A 341 -33.84 -1.51 2.45
C ASP A 341 -34.76 -1.30 1.23
N VAL A 342 -34.81 -2.27 0.31
CA VAL A 342 -35.64 -2.21 -0.90
C VAL A 342 -36.96 -2.96 -0.74
N GLY A 343 -37.24 -3.50 0.44
CA GLY A 343 -38.46 -4.27 0.75
C GLY A 343 -38.52 -5.64 0.08
N LEU A 344 -37.38 -6.26 -0.21
CA LEU A 344 -37.28 -7.65 -0.70
C LEU A 344 -36.94 -8.64 0.42
N ASP A 345 -37.05 -8.21 1.67
CA ASP A 345 -36.93 -9.08 2.84
C ASP A 345 -38.23 -9.82 3.16
N GLY A 346 -38.15 -10.74 4.12
CA GLY A 346 -39.28 -11.59 4.47
C GLY A 346 -40.52 -10.82 4.93
N VAL A 347 -40.37 -9.73 5.69
CA VAL A 347 -41.53 -8.99 6.22
C VAL A 347 -42.26 -8.26 5.10
N ALA A 348 -41.54 -7.44 4.34
CA ALA A 348 -42.14 -6.65 3.27
C ALA A 348 -42.70 -7.51 2.12
N MET A 349 -42.16 -8.72 1.92
CA MET A 349 -42.65 -9.64 0.89
C MET A 349 -43.89 -10.43 1.31
N MET A 350 -44.14 -10.64 2.60
CA MET A 350 -45.41 -11.23 3.06
C MET A 350 -46.59 -10.35 2.65
N ASP A 351 -46.47 -9.03 2.85
CA ASP A 351 -47.50 -8.06 2.48
C ASP A 351 -47.71 -7.98 0.95
N VAL A 352 -46.63 -8.03 0.17
CA VAL A 352 -46.69 -7.97 -1.30
C VAL A 352 -47.31 -9.22 -1.89
N LEU A 353 -46.94 -10.40 -1.38
CA LEU A 353 -47.43 -11.67 -1.88
C LEU A 353 -48.81 -12.02 -1.31
N GLY A 354 -49.25 -11.34 -0.24
CA GLY A 354 -50.46 -11.69 0.49
C GLY A 354 -50.38 -13.08 1.13
N MET A 355 -49.18 -13.49 1.55
CA MET A 355 -48.90 -14.82 2.09
C MET A 355 -48.52 -14.73 3.58
N GLU A 356 -49.04 -15.65 4.38
CA GLU A 356 -48.60 -15.82 5.76
C GLU A 356 -47.23 -16.51 5.85
N SER A 357 -46.56 -16.35 7.00
CA SER A 357 -45.30 -17.03 7.25
C SER A 357 -45.49 -18.55 7.22
N GLY A 358 -44.77 -19.23 6.33
CA GLY A 358 -44.85 -20.69 6.19
C GLY A 358 -43.93 -21.26 5.11
N PRO A 359 -43.92 -22.59 4.92
CA PRO A 359 -43.05 -23.25 3.95
C PRO A 359 -43.25 -22.75 2.51
N GLU A 360 -44.49 -22.45 2.12
CA GLU A 360 -44.83 -21.94 0.79
C GLU A 360 -44.29 -20.52 0.57
N PHE A 361 -44.47 -19.62 1.54
CA PHE A 361 -43.87 -18.29 1.51
C PHE A 361 -42.34 -18.37 1.45
N GLY A 362 -41.73 -19.22 2.29
CA GLY A 362 -40.28 -19.43 2.29
C GLY A 362 -39.74 -20.00 0.97
N LEU A 363 -40.54 -20.76 0.22
CA LEU A 363 -40.19 -21.23 -1.13
C LEU A 363 -40.32 -20.09 -2.16
N ALA A 364 -41.40 -19.30 -2.09
CA ALA A 364 -41.62 -18.15 -2.96
C ALA A 364 -40.50 -17.11 -2.80
N LEU A 365 -40.18 -16.73 -1.56
CA LEU A 365 -39.12 -15.78 -1.24
C LEU A 365 -37.75 -16.27 -1.76
N ARG A 366 -37.42 -17.55 -1.55
CA ARG A 366 -36.17 -18.14 -2.07
C ARG A 366 -36.11 -18.10 -3.61
N ARG A 367 -37.22 -18.36 -4.29
CA ARG A 367 -37.29 -18.28 -5.76
C ARG A 367 -37.13 -16.85 -6.27
N ILE A 368 -37.69 -15.87 -5.57
CA ILE A 368 -37.50 -14.45 -5.88
C ILE A 368 -36.03 -14.07 -5.70
N HIS A 369 -35.39 -14.43 -4.58
CA HIS A 369 -33.97 -14.17 -4.33
C HIS A 369 -33.06 -14.86 -5.37
N ALA A 370 -33.33 -16.12 -5.71
CA ALA A 370 -32.60 -16.82 -6.77
C ALA A 370 -32.78 -16.17 -8.15
N GLY A 371 -33.99 -15.66 -8.43
CA GLY A 371 -34.30 -14.88 -9.63
C GLY A 371 -33.52 -13.57 -9.70
N LEU A 372 -33.45 -12.83 -8.59
CA LEU A 372 -32.69 -11.58 -8.48
C LEU A 372 -31.18 -11.78 -8.75
N LEU A 373 -30.63 -12.90 -8.28
CA LEU A 373 -29.22 -13.24 -8.44
C LEU A 373 -28.89 -13.90 -9.80
N GLY A 374 -29.88 -14.05 -10.69
CA GLY A 374 -29.70 -14.72 -11.99
C GLY A 374 -29.43 -16.23 -11.89
N GLN A 375 -29.66 -16.83 -10.72
CA GLN A 375 -29.45 -18.26 -10.45
C GLN A 375 -30.67 -19.10 -10.85
N ALA A 376 -31.83 -18.47 -11.00
CA ALA A 376 -33.07 -19.10 -11.44
C ALA A 376 -33.93 -18.11 -12.23
N LYS A 377 -35.01 -18.60 -12.84
CA LYS A 377 -36.02 -17.74 -13.45
C LYS A 377 -36.86 -17.08 -12.35
N MET A 378 -37.14 -15.77 -12.49
CA MET A 378 -38.03 -15.06 -11.59
C MET A 378 -39.44 -15.70 -11.62
N PRO A 379 -40.01 -16.07 -10.47
CA PRO A 379 -41.39 -16.58 -10.39
C PRO A 379 -42.40 -15.48 -10.74
N SER A 380 -43.59 -15.87 -11.23
CA SER A 380 -44.70 -14.95 -11.56
C SER A 380 -45.88 -15.19 -10.62
N PHE A 381 -46.47 -14.10 -10.16
CA PHE A 381 -47.59 -14.04 -9.21
C PHE A 381 -48.74 -13.15 -9.73
N GLY A 382 -48.67 -12.76 -11.01
CA GLY A 382 -49.66 -11.92 -11.68
C GLY A 382 -49.20 -10.47 -11.81
N ARG A 383 -49.71 -9.78 -12.84
CA ARG A 383 -49.17 -8.49 -13.35
C ARG A 383 -48.88 -7.44 -12.27
N LYS A 384 -49.76 -7.30 -11.26
CA LYS A 384 -49.60 -6.28 -10.22
C LYS A 384 -48.45 -6.59 -9.27
N ILE A 385 -48.33 -7.86 -8.85
CA ILE A 385 -47.27 -8.32 -7.94
C ILE A 385 -45.93 -8.37 -8.68
N ASP A 386 -45.95 -8.87 -9.92
CA ASP A 386 -44.76 -8.95 -10.77
C ASP A 386 -44.15 -7.55 -11.01
N ALA A 387 -44.98 -6.54 -11.30
CA ALA A 387 -44.52 -5.16 -11.46
C ALA A 387 -43.90 -4.57 -10.18
N GLU A 388 -44.43 -4.91 -9.00
CA GLU A 388 -43.88 -4.44 -7.73
C GLU A 388 -42.56 -5.14 -7.39
N ILE A 389 -42.45 -6.44 -7.67
CA ILE A 389 -41.19 -7.19 -7.54
C ILE A 389 -40.14 -6.62 -8.51
N GLU A 390 -40.49 -6.36 -9.76
CA GLU A 390 -39.59 -5.73 -10.74
C GLU A 390 -39.13 -4.34 -10.31
N ARG A 391 -40.03 -3.51 -9.76
CA ARG A 391 -39.68 -2.20 -9.21
C ARG A 391 -38.65 -2.29 -8.08
N ARG A 392 -38.87 -3.21 -7.14
CA ARG A 392 -37.93 -3.44 -6.02
C ARG A 392 -36.63 -4.08 -6.49
N ALA A 393 -36.68 -4.99 -7.47
CA ALA A 393 -35.52 -5.55 -8.13
C ALA A 393 -34.69 -4.47 -8.80
N GLY A 394 -35.30 -3.53 -9.52
CA GLY A 394 -34.63 -2.37 -10.09
C GLY A 394 -33.94 -1.51 -9.03
N ALA A 395 -34.56 -1.30 -7.87
CA ALA A 395 -33.94 -0.61 -6.74
C ALA A 395 -32.80 -1.41 -6.09
N PHE A 396 -32.95 -2.73 -5.97
CA PHE A 396 -31.90 -3.65 -5.54
C PHE A 396 -30.68 -3.55 -6.46
N TYR A 397 -30.89 -3.66 -7.77
CA TYR A 397 -29.82 -3.52 -8.75
C TYR A 397 -29.18 -2.14 -8.69
N LYS A 398 -29.97 -1.07 -8.53
CA LYS A 398 -29.39 0.26 -8.32
C LYS A 398 -28.50 0.31 -7.08
N LYS A 399 -28.95 -0.21 -5.93
CA LYS A 399 -28.13 -0.17 -4.71
C LYS A 399 -26.90 -1.07 -4.77
N MET A 400 -27.01 -2.24 -5.39
CA MET A 400 -25.90 -3.19 -5.54
C MET A 400 -24.91 -2.81 -6.65
N PHE A 401 -25.32 -2.04 -7.66
CA PHE A 401 -24.52 -1.78 -8.86
C PHE A 401 -24.30 -0.28 -9.21
N VAL A 402 -24.89 0.68 -8.48
CA VAL A 402 -24.70 2.15 -8.67
C VAL A 402 -23.66 2.74 -7.70
N LYS A 403 -22.89 1.90 -6.99
CA LYS A 403 -21.55 2.31 -6.51
C LYS A 403 -20.48 2.21 -7.61
N GLY A 404 -20.87 2.06 -8.88
CA GLY A 404 -20.01 2.24 -10.04
C GLY A 404 -20.53 3.40 -10.89
N GLU A 405 -19.91 4.58 -10.73
CA GLU A 405 -19.71 5.56 -11.80
C GLU A 405 -18.22 5.82 -11.92
#